data_AF-A0A850MM67-F1
#
_entry.id   AF-A0A850MM67-F1
#
_cell.length_a   1.000
_cell.length_b   1.000
_cell.length_c   1.000
_cell.angle_alpha   90.00
_cell.angle_beta   90.00
_cell.angle_gamma   90.00
#
_symmetry.space_group_name_H-M   'P 1'
#
loop_
_entity.id
_entity.type
_entity.pdbx_description
1 polymer ?
#
loop_
_entity_poly.entity_id
_entity_poly.type
_entity_poly.pdbx_seq_one_letter_code
_entity_poly.pdbx_strand_id
1 'polypeptide(L)'
;MPRGKKKKKKKYKGKSSRSGQPVIRRIRTPIEGEVLGIALQMLGGSRVRVQCMDGKLRLCRIRGKIVKRLWVRQDDIVLVSPWPFQDERGDIVHRYTRAQAAWLDKSGYLDMVDEEF
;
A
#
# COMPACT_ATOMS: atom_id res chain seq x y z
N MET A 1 41.59 -1.88 41.24
CA MET A 1 40.24 -1.92 40.62
C MET A 1 40.29 -1.26 39.23
N PRO A 2 40.19 -2.00 38.11
CA PRO A 2 40.09 -1.40 36.79
C PRO A 2 38.63 -1.27 36.30
N ARG A 3 38.38 -0.14 35.66
CA ARG A 3 37.09 0.43 35.24
C ARG A 3 36.42 -0.29 34.06
N GLY A 4 35.09 -0.35 34.13
CA GLY A 4 34.06 -0.56 33.10
C GLY A 4 34.40 -1.09 31.71
N LYS A 5 33.96 -2.32 31.41
CA LYS A 5 33.85 -2.86 30.04
C LYS A 5 32.57 -2.36 29.35
N LYS A 6 32.67 -1.33 28.49
CA LYS A 6 31.58 -0.91 27.59
C LYS A 6 31.33 -1.98 26.52
N LYS A 7 30.17 -2.63 26.56
CA LYS A 7 29.70 -3.62 25.56
C LYS A 7 29.48 -2.93 24.19
N LYS A 8 30.32 -3.23 23.19
CA LYS A 8 30.13 -2.82 21.79
C LYS A 8 28.92 -3.55 21.19
N LYS A 9 27.81 -2.85 20.96
CA LYS A 9 26.63 -3.39 20.26
C LYS A 9 26.95 -3.56 18.76
N LYS A 10 26.88 -4.79 18.25
CA LYS A 10 27.06 -5.13 16.83
C LYS A 10 25.97 -4.45 15.98
N LYS A 11 26.37 -3.60 15.03
CA LYS A 11 25.51 -3.08 13.95
C LYS A 11 25.23 -4.20 12.96
N TYR A 12 24.00 -4.71 12.92
CA TYR A 12 23.54 -5.60 11.86
C TYR A 12 23.37 -4.79 10.57
N LYS A 13 24.33 -4.92 9.65
CA LYS A 13 24.28 -4.38 8.30
C LYS A 13 23.33 -5.26 7.47
N GLY A 14 22.05 -4.91 7.47
CA GLY A 14 21.04 -5.58 6.64
C GLY A 14 21.40 -5.47 5.17
N LYS A 15 21.68 -6.61 4.53
CA LYS A 15 22.03 -6.74 3.11
C LYS A 15 20.92 -6.17 2.23
N SER A 16 21.28 -5.25 1.34
CA SER A 16 20.44 -4.85 0.21
C SER A 16 20.32 -6.03 -0.76
N SER A 17 19.15 -6.65 -0.86
CA SER A 17 18.82 -7.53 -1.98
C SER A 17 18.45 -6.67 -3.19
N ARG A 18 19.46 -6.28 -3.96
CA ARG A 18 19.35 -6.02 -5.39
C ARG A 18 19.06 -7.36 -6.06
N SER A 19 17.79 -7.68 -6.26
CA SER A 19 17.37 -8.78 -7.12
C SER A 19 16.10 -8.31 -7.82
N GLY A 20 16.29 -7.83 -9.06
CA GLY A 20 15.25 -7.29 -9.95
C GLY A 20 14.34 -8.36 -10.54
N GLN A 21 13.80 -9.22 -9.69
CA GLN A 21 12.75 -10.16 -10.03
C GLN A 21 11.67 -9.99 -8.95
N PRO A 22 10.43 -9.62 -9.30
CA PRO A 22 9.35 -9.54 -8.32
C PRO A 22 9.05 -10.97 -7.87
N VAL A 23 9.74 -11.41 -6.82
CA VAL A 23 9.36 -12.64 -6.12
C VAL A 23 7.92 -12.42 -5.70
N ILE A 24 6.99 -13.22 -6.25
CA ILE A 24 5.59 -13.24 -5.83
C ILE A 24 5.58 -13.81 -4.41
N ARG A 25 5.95 -12.96 -3.46
CA ARG A 25 5.64 -13.17 -2.05
C ARG A 25 4.12 -13.17 -1.92
N ARG A 26 3.62 -13.91 -0.92
CA ARG A 26 2.21 -13.92 -0.51
C ARG A 26 1.55 -12.57 -0.75
N ILE A 27 0.62 -12.53 -1.70
CA ILE A 27 -0.13 -11.33 -2.05
C ILE A 27 -1.05 -11.04 -0.88
N ARG A 28 -1.03 -9.81 -0.38
CA ARG A 28 -1.93 -9.39 0.69
C ARG A 28 -3.32 -9.23 0.08
N THR A 29 -4.28 -10.01 0.53
CA THR A 29 -5.69 -9.79 0.21
C THR A 29 -6.28 -8.74 1.17
N PRO A 30 -7.35 -8.03 0.77
CA PRO A 30 -8.11 -7.19 1.69
C PRO A 30 -8.64 -8.05 2.86
N ILE A 31 -8.64 -7.46 4.05
CA ILE A 31 -9.25 -8.02 5.27
C ILE A 31 -10.52 -7.23 5.60
N GLU A 32 -11.27 -7.68 6.60
CA GLU A 32 -12.47 -6.98 7.06
C GLU A 32 -12.17 -5.50 7.40
N GLY A 33 -12.94 -4.59 6.80
CA GLY A 33 -12.75 -3.14 6.94
C GLY A 33 -11.67 -2.53 6.03
N GLU A 34 -11.08 -3.29 5.10
CA GLU A 34 -10.22 -2.75 4.05
C GLU A 34 -10.85 -2.95 2.67
N VAL A 35 -10.61 -2.00 1.77
CA VAL A 35 -11.20 -1.96 0.43
C VAL A 35 -10.11 -1.73 -0.60
N LEU A 36 -10.16 -2.46 -1.71
CA LEU A 36 -9.27 -2.21 -2.85
C LEU A 36 -9.71 -0.94 -3.58
N GLY A 37 -8.78 -0.29 -4.27
CA GLY A 37 -9.12 0.86 -5.09
C GLY A 37 -8.02 1.26 -6.05
N ILE A 38 -8.36 2.19 -6.94
CA ILE A 38 -7.50 2.74 -7.97
C ILE A 38 -7.18 4.19 -7.61
N ALA A 39 -5.89 4.53 -7.58
CA ALA A 39 -5.46 5.90 -7.37
C ALA A 39 -5.77 6.76 -8.60
N LEU A 40 -6.80 7.61 -8.52
CA LEU A 40 -7.19 8.48 -9.65
C LEU A 40 -6.31 9.72 -9.75
N GLN A 41 -6.02 10.39 -8.63
CA GLN A 41 -5.36 11.69 -8.68
C GLN A 41 -4.53 11.96 -7.43
N MET A 42 -3.31 12.48 -7.63
CA MET A 42 -2.44 12.94 -6.55
C MET A 42 -2.82 14.37 -6.16
N LEU A 43 -3.20 14.61 -4.91
CA LEU A 43 -3.66 15.92 -4.41
C LEU A 43 -2.56 16.71 -3.68
N GLY A 44 -1.34 16.15 -3.59
CA GLY A 44 -0.24 16.74 -2.83
C GLY A 44 -0.36 16.51 -1.32
N GLY A 45 0.70 16.83 -0.56
CA GLY A 45 0.72 16.64 0.90
C GLY A 45 0.48 15.19 1.36
N SER A 46 0.88 14.21 0.55
CA SER A 46 0.60 12.77 0.76
C SER A 46 -0.89 12.38 0.73
N ARG A 47 -1.73 13.17 0.05
CA ARG A 47 -3.15 12.86 -0.18
C ARG A 47 -3.38 12.40 -1.62
N VAL A 48 -4.26 11.43 -1.79
CA VAL A 48 -4.60 10.80 -3.06
C VAL A 48 -6.11 10.60 -3.12
N ARG A 49 -6.73 10.94 -4.24
CA ARG A 49 -8.13 10.57 -4.53
C ARG A 49 -8.13 9.15 -5.06
N VAL A 50 -8.89 8.26 -4.42
CA VAL A 50 -8.96 6.84 -4.75
C VAL A 50 -10.40 6.47 -5.07
N GLN A 51 -10.61 5.83 -6.22
CA GLN A 51 -11.85 5.13 -6.53
C GLN A 51 -11.80 3.77 -5.85
N CYS A 52 -12.61 3.57 -4.83
CA CYS A 52 -12.69 2.29 -4.14
C CYS A 52 -13.64 1.35 -4.87
N MET A 53 -13.37 0.06 -4.73
CA MET A 53 -14.16 -1.01 -5.36
C MET A 53 -15.57 -1.08 -4.81
N ASP A 54 -15.87 -0.49 -3.66
CA ASP A 54 -17.24 -0.37 -3.14
C ASP A 54 -18.04 0.80 -3.75
N GLY A 55 -17.57 1.35 -4.89
CA GLY A 55 -18.21 2.43 -5.64
C GLY A 55 -17.94 3.83 -5.09
N LYS A 56 -17.23 3.98 -3.97
CA LYS A 56 -17.02 5.28 -3.33
C LYS A 56 -15.70 5.93 -3.69
N LEU A 57 -15.74 7.25 -3.90
CA LEU A 57 -14.55 8.09 -4.02
C LEU A 57 -14.07 8.53 -2.64
N ARG A 58 -12.84 8.14 -2.27
CA ARG A 58 -12.25 8.50 -0.98
C ARG A 58 -11.02 9.37 -1.13
N LEU A 59 -10.88 10.33 -0.22
CA LEU A 59 -9.67 11.11 -0.05
C LEU A 59 -8.76 10.40 0.94
N CYS A 60 -7.76 9.70 0.41
CA CYS A 60 -6.90 8.85 1.20
C CYS A 60 -5.55 9.51 1.52
N ARG A 61 -5.04 9.27 2.72
CA ARG A 61 -3.68 9.65 3.12
C ARG A 61 -2.71 8.49 2.93
N ILE A 62 -1.52 8.75 2.37
CA ILE A 62 -0.47 7.74 2.29
C ILE A 62 0.17 7.57 3.67
N ARG A 63 -0.01 6.41 4.30
CA ARG A 63 0.60 6.12 5.60
C ARG A 63 2.12 6.19 5.50
N GLY A 64 2.80 6.91 6.39
CA GLY A 64 4.23 7.23 6.26
C GLY A 64 5.17 6.02 6.12
N LYS A 65 4.77 4.85 6.60
CA LYS A 65 5.48 3.56 6.41
C LYS A 65 5.58 3.14 4.94
N ILE A 66 4.62 3.56 4.12
CA ILE A 66 4.51 3.32 2.68
C ILE A 66 5.31 4.36 1.90
N VAL A 67 5.21 5.64 2.26
CA VAL A 67 5.95 6.73 1.59
C VAL A 67 7.44 6.39 1.47
N LYS A 68 8.03 5.79 2.50
CA LYS A 68 9.45 5.40 2.51
C LYS A 68 9.79 4.16 1.66
N ARG A 69 8.81 3.34 1.29
CA ARG A 69 9.02 2.04 0.61
C ARG A 69 8.46 1.99 -0.80
N LEU A 70 7.37 2.70 -1.07
CA LEU A 70 6.55 2.55 -2.26
C LEU A 70 5.94 3.92 -2.62
N TRP A 71 6.45 4.51 -3.71
CA TRP A 71 5.94 5.72 -4.38
C TRP A 71 4.64 5.48 -5.14
N VAL A 72 3.48 5.78 -4.55
CA VAL A 72 2.17 5.67 -5.23
C VAL A 72 2.07 6.67 -6.38
N ARG A 73 1.56 6.21 -7.52
CA ARG A 73 1.25 7.04 -8.69
C ARG A 73 -0.23 6.91 -9.06
N GLN A 74 -0.67 7.73 -10.01
CA GLN A 74 -1.95 7.56 -10.66
C GLN A 74 -2.04 6.18 -11.33
N ASP A 75 -3.24 5.61 -11.35
CA ASP A 75 -3.61 4.29 -11.87
C ASP A 75 -2.99 3.08 -11.13
N ASP A 76 -2.30 3.32 -10.01
CA ASP A 76 -1.85 2.22 -9.15
C ASP A 76 -3.04 1.60 -8.40
N ILE A 77 -3.06 0.27 -8.33
CA ILE A 77 -3.95 -0.46 -7.43
C ILE A 77 -3.42 -0.36 -6.00
N VAL A 78 -4.28 0.11 -5.10
CA VAL A 78 -3.99 0.35 -3.69
C VAL A 78 -4.99 -0.36 -2.79
N LEU A 79 -4.55 -0.62 -1.57
CA LEU A 79 -5.40 -1.10 -0.49
C LEU A 79 -5.66 0.06 0.47
N VAL A 80 -6.93 0.38 0.65
CA VAL A 80 -7.42 1.48 1.48
C VAL A 80 -8.03 0.90 2.76
N SER A 81 -7.76 1.55 3.88
CA SER A 81 -8.49 1.36 5.12
C SER A 81 -9.33 2.63 5.34
N PRO A 82 -10.65 2.57 5.08
CA PRO A 82 -11.56 3.67 5.37
C PRO A 82 -11.57 4.01 6.86
N TRP A 83 -11.85 5.28 7.19
CA TRP A 83 -12.00 5.68 8.59
C TRP A 83 -13.39 5.31 9.10
N PRO A 84 -13.50 4.75 10.31
CA PRO A 84 -14.79 4.27 10.83
C PRO A 84 -15.80 5.39 11.13
N PHE A 85 -15.33 6.63 11.27
CA PHE A 85 -16.15 7.80 11.59
C PHE A 85 -16.39 8.73 10.38
N GLN A 86 -15.64 8.55 9.28
CA GLN A 86 -15.76 9.38 8.08
C GLN A 86 -15.42 8.55 6.85
N ASP A 87 -16.46 8.04 6.19
CA ASP A 87 -16.31 7.09 5.09
C ASP A 87 -15.70 7.72 3.82
N GLU A 88 -15.82 9.03 3.64
CA GLU A 88 -15.16 9.77 2.54
C GLU A 88 -13.62 9.80 2.67
N ARG A 89 -13.08 9.37 3.81
CA ARG A 89 -11.65 9.42 4.12
C ARG A 89 -11.11 8.05 4.47
N GLY A 90 -9.81 7.90 4.26
CA GLY A 90 -9.11 6.68 4.62
C GLY A 90 -7.61 6.83 4.58
N ASP A 91 -6.92 5.75 4.88
CA ASP A 91 -5.48 5.64 4.72
C ASP A 91 -5.15 4.58 3.66
N ILE A 92 -4.20 4.89 2.78
CA ILE A 92 -3.58 3.87 1.92
C ILE A 92 -2.64 3.05 2.81
N VAL A 93 -2.83 1.73 2.81
CA VAL A 93 -2.10 0.74 3.64
C VAL A 93 -1.12 -0.08 2.81
N HIS A 94 -1.44 -0.33 1.54
CA HIS A 94 -0.59 -1.06 0.62
C HIS A 94 -0.74 -0.54 -0.82
N ARG A 95 0.30 -0.74 -1.63
CA ARG A 95 0.26 -0.53 -3.08
C ARG A 95 0.76 -1.78 -3.76
N TYR A 96 -0.02 -2.29 -4.69
CA TYR A 96 0.27 -3.49 -5.43
C TYR A 96 1.16 -3.16 -6.63
N THR A 97 2.09 -4.07 -6.93
CA THR A 97 2.81 -4.03 -8.20
C THR A 97 1.90 -4.53 -9.33
N ARG A 98 2.23 -4.23 -10.58
CA ARG A 98 1.46 -4.68 -11.76
C ARG A 98 1.21 -6.19 -11.78
N ALA A 99 2.20 -7.00 -11.40
CA ALA A 99 2.05 -8.46 -11.33
C ALA A 99 1.07 -8.91 -10.24
N GLN A 100 1.04 -8.20 -9.10
CA GLN A 100 0.09 -8.47 -8.03
C GLN A 100 -1.32 -7.99 -8.39
N ALA A 101 -1.44 -6.84 -9.05
CA ALA A 101 -2.70 -6.35 -9.58
C ALA A 101 -3.31 -7.35 -10.59
N ALA A 102 -2.53 -7.86 -11.53
CA ALA A 102 -2.98 -8.88 -12.48
C ALA A 102 -3.40 -10.19 -11.80
N TRP A 103 -2.84 -10.52 -10.64
CA TRP A 103 -3.30 -11.67 -9.86
C TRP A 103 -4.61 -11.38 -9.12
N LEU A 104 -4.77 -10.17 -8.57
CA LEU A 104 -6.02 -9.74 -7.92
C LEU A 104 -7.19 -9.74 -8.90
N ASP A 105 -6.94 -9.25 -10.11
CA ASP A 105 -7.86 -9.26 -11.25
C ASP A 105 -8.31 -10.69 -11.58
N LYS A 106 -7.36 -11.59 -11.87
CA LYS A 106 -7.64 -13.01 -12.14
C LYS A 106 -8.33 -13.76 -11.00
N SER A 107 -8.22 -13.25 -9.78
CA SER A 107 -8.82 -13.86 -8.59
C SER A 107 -10.22 -13.30 -8.27
N GLY A 108 -10.74 -12.38 -9.08
CA GLY A 108 -12.07 -11.79 -8.92
C GLY A 108 -12.15 -10.67 -7.87
N TYR A 109 -11.02 -10.08 -7.46
CA TYR A 109 -11.00 -9.01 -6.45
C TYR A 109 -11.18 -7.61 -7.05
N LEU A 110 -11.08 -7.45 -8.37
CA LEU A 110 -11.14 -6.15 -9.06
C LEU A 110 -12.34 -6.00 -10.01
N ASP A 111 -13.28 -6.95 -10.01
CA ASP A 111 -14.37 -7.08 -10.99
C ASP A 111 -15.40 -5.92 -11.03
N MET A 112 -15.25 -4.89 -10.20
CA MET A 112 -16.21 -3.77 -10.12
C MET A 112 -15.86 -2.57 -11.01
N VAL A 113 -14.90 -2.69 -11.93
CA VAL A 113 -14.47 -1.59 -12.82
C VAL A 113 -15.06 -1.71 -14.24
N ASP A 114 -15.82 -2.76 -14.54
CA ASP A 114 -16.37 -3.00 -15.88
C ASP A 114 -17.76 -2.37 -16.12
N GLU A 115 -18.35 -1.67 -15.14
CA GLU A 115 -19.58 -0.90 -15.36
C GLU A 115 -19.25 0.57 -15.67
N GLU A 116 -19.27 0.86 -16.98
CA GLU A 116 -19.22 2.18 -17.64
C GLU A 116 -17.90 2.96 -17.64
N PHE A 117 -16.99 2.58 -18.55
CA PHE A 117 -16.18 3.53 -19.32
C PHE A 117 -16.00 3.06 -20.77
#